data_AF-A0A8E0INX3-F1
#
_entry.id   AF-A0A8E0INX3-F1
#
_cell.length_a   1.000
_cell.length_b   1.000
_cell.length_c   1.000
_cell.angle_alpha   90.00
_cell.angle_beta   90.00
_cell.angle_gamma   90.00
#
_symmetry.space_group_name_H-M   'P 1'
#
loop_
_entity.id
_entity.type
_entity.pdbx_description
1 polymer ?
#
loop_
_entity_poly.entity_id
_entity_poly.type
_entity_poly.pdbx_seq_one_letter_code
_entity_poly.pdbx_strand_id
1 'polypeptide(L)'
;MYQLTEKGRHAFAQFFGRPVHQLNIQTCIVFSERRVHLAGKLGNDVMAKLVAEHQLALTQNRRVQVTQPIKIQPLEVRYAG
;
A
#
# COMPACT_ATOMS: atom_id res chain seq x y z
N MET A 1 -12.90 -3.80 11.43
CA MET A 1 -12.32 -4.46 10.24
C MET A 1 -12.52 -3.52 9.06
N TYR A 2 -11.46 -3.13 8.35
CA TYR A 2 -11.56 -2.21 7.20
C TYR A 2 -11.81 -2.97 5.91
N GLN A 3 -12.55 -2.36 4.99
CA GLN A 3 -12.84 -2.91 3.67
C GLN A 3 -12.54 -1.88 2.58
N LEU A 4 -12.07 -2.36 1.44
CA LEU A 4 -11.95 -1.51 0.25
C LEU A 4 -13.34 -1.22 -0.30
N THR A 5 -13.64 0.08 -0.43
CA THR A 5 -14.74 0.53 -1.29
C THR A 5 -14.46 0.12 -2.73
N GLU A 6 -15.49 0.17 -3.58
CA GLU A 6 -15.32 -0.06 -5.02
C GLU A 6 -14.29 0.90 -5.63
N LYS A 7 -14.38 2.20 -5.30
CA LYS A 7 -13.38 3.20 -5.70
C LYS A 7 -11.97 2.81 -5.23
N GLY A 8 -11.83 2.32 -4.00
CA GLY A 8 -10.55 1.83 -3.47
C GLY A 8 -9.99 0.65 -4.27
N ARG A 9 -10.84 -0.33 -4.62
CA ARG A 9 -10.42 -1.46 -5.47
C ARG A 9 -9.98 -1.02 -6.86
N HIS A 10 -10.71 -0.09 -7.48
CA HIS A 10 -10.33 0.45 -8.78
C HIS A 10 -8.99 1.20 -8.72
N ALA A 11 -8.76 2.00 -7.69
CA ALA A 11 -7.49 2.70 -7.50
C ALA A 11 -6.32 1.71 -7.36
N PHE A 12 -6.47 0.65 -6.54
CA PHE A 12 -5.45 -0.39 -6.44
C PHE A 12 -5.28 -1.17 -7.75
N ALA A 13 -6.36 -1.44 -8.48
CA ALA A 13 -6.28 -2.13 -9.75
C ALA A 13 -5.50 -1.32 -10.81
N GLN A 14 -5.74 -0.01 -10.86
CA GLN A 14 -4.98 0.93 -11.70
C GLN A 14 -3.51 0.97 -11.28
N PHE A 15 -3.24 1.08 -9.97
CA PHE A 15 -1.88 1.08 -9.45
C PHE A 15 -1.13 -0.19 -9.84
N PHE A 16 -1.72 -1.37 -9.67
CA PHE A 16 -1.07 -2.64 -10.00
C PHE A 16 -1.10 -3.03 -11.48
N GLY A 17 -1.91 -2.36 -12.31
CA GLY A 17 -2.15 -2.77 -13.69
C GLY A 17 -2.89 -4.12 -13.81
N ARG A 18 -3.59 -4.56 -12.75
CA ARG A 18 -4.34 -5.83 -12.71
C ARG A 18 -5.52 -5.76 -11.73
N PRO A 19 -6.59 -6.55 -11.92
CA PRO A 19 -7.74 -6.55 -11.00
C PRO A 19 -7.35 -6.89 -9.55
N VAL A 20 -7.99 -6.21 -8.59
CA VAL A 20 -7.88 -6.49 -7.15
C VAL A 20 -9.22 -6.96 -6.63
N HIS A 21 -9.32 -8.26 -6.36
CA HIS A 21 -10.54 -8.90 -5.83
C HIS A 21 -10.61 -8.91 -4.30
N GLN A 22 -9.52 -8.52 -3.62
CA GLN A 22 -9.49 -8.47 -2.17
C GLN A 22 -10.45 -7.40 -1.65
N LEU A 23 -11.35 -7.79 -0.74
CA LEU A 23 -12.31 -6.87 -0.09
C LEU A 23 -11.81 -6.40 1.27
N ASN A 24 -11.40 -7.34 2.12
CA ASN A 24 -10.97 -7.05 3.48
C ASN A 24 -9.53 -6.55 3.51
N ILE A 25 -9.28 -5.48 4.25
CA ILE A 25 -7.96 -4.92 4.45
C ILE A 25 -7.37 -5.51 5.73
N GLN A 26 -6.22 -6.18 5.59
CA GLN A 26 -5.41 -6.53 6.74
C GLN A 26 -4.60 -5.32 7.16
N THR A 27 -4.58 -5.04 8.45
CA THR A 27 -3.90 -3.88 9.00
C THR A 27 -3.05 -4.28 10.18
N CYS A 28 -1.86 -3.68 10.32
CA CYS A 28 -1.10 -3.72 11.57
C CYS A 28 -1.16 -2.35 12.24
N ILE A 29 -1.07 -2.35 13.57
CA ILE A 29 -1.03 -1.14 14.38
C ILE A 29 0.40 -1.02 14.91
N VAL A 30 1.06 0.09 14.60
CA VAL A 30 2.31 0.46 15.26
C VAL A 30 1.92 1.29 16.48
N PHE A 31 2.01 0.69 17.67
CA PHE A 31 1.53 1.29 18.93
C PHE A 31 2.19 2.64 19.26
N SER A 32 3.45 2.83 18.85
CA SER A 32 4.16 4.10 19.03
C SER A 32 3.62 5.24 18.15
N GLU A 33 3.07 4.92 16.98
CA GLU A 33 2.60 5.93 16.02
C GLU A 33 1.07 6.13 16.08
N ARG A 34 0.35 5.21 16.74
CA ARG A 34 -1.13 5.14 16.76
C ARG A 34 -1.74 5.22 15.35
N ARG A 35 -1.00 4.74 14.34
CA ARG A 35 -1.39 4.72 12.93
C ARG A 35 -1.63 3.29 12.47
N VAL A 36 -2.63 3.16 11.60
CA VAL A 36 -3.00 1.90 10.96
C VAL A 36 -2.19 1.79 9.67
N HIS A 37 -1.41 0.73 9.54
CA HIS A 37 -0.63 0.46 8.33
C HIS A 37 -1.26 -0.69 7.56
N LEU A 38 -1.15 -0.60 6.23
CA LEU A 38 -1.57 -1.67 5.35
C LEU A 38 -0.65 -2.88 5.56
N ALA A 39 -1.25 -4.05 5.83
CA ALA A 39 -0.55 -5.29 6.08
C ALA A 39 -1.04 -6.41 5.15
N GLY A 40 -0.45 -7.58 5.30
CA GLY A 40 -0.87 -8.76 4.56
C GLY A 40 -0.56 -8.69 3.07
N LYS A 41 -1.36 -9.42 2.28
CA LYS A 41 -1.17 -9.53 0.83
C LYS A 41 -1.12 -8.18 0.14
N LEU A 42 -2.06 -7.28 0.45
CA LEU A 42 -2.13 -5.97 -0.21
C LEU A 42 -0.91 -5.09 0.12
N GLY A 43 -0.45 -5.10 1.38
CA GLY A 43 0.79 -4.39 1.77
C GLY A 43 2.03 -4.97 1.08
N ASN A 44 2.11 -6.30 1.00
CA ASN A 44 3.20 -6.99 0.30
C ASN A 44 3.19 -6.68 -1.20
N ASP A 45 2.02 -6.65 -1.84
CA ASP A 45 1.88 -6.34 -3.26
C ASP A 45 2.32 -4.89 -3.56
N VAL A 46 1.97 -3.93 -2.69
CA VAL A 46 2.45 -2.53 -2.81
C VAL A 46 3.98 -2.48 -2.74
N MET A 47 4.57 -3.13 -1.73
CA MET A 47 6.03 -3.19 -1.58
C MET A 47 6.69 -3.80 -2.82
N ALA A 48 6.18 -4.95 -3.28
CA ALA A 48 6.73 -5.66 -4.44
C ALA A 48 6.70 -4.79 -5.71
N LYS A 49 5.60 -4.07 -5.95
CA LYS A 49 5.50 -3.16 -7.10
C LYS A 49 6.54 -2.04 -7.02
N LEU A 50 6.66 -1.38 -5.85
CA LEU A 50 7.61 -0.28 -5.69
C LEU A 50 9.08 -0.73 -5.85
N VAL A 51 9.38 -1.98 -5.46
CA VAL A 51 10.69 -2.59 -5.71
C VAL A 51 10.89 -2.89 -7.20
N ALA A 52 9.88 -3.44 -7.88
CA ALA A 52 9.93 -3.71 -9.31
C ALA A 52 10.09 -2.43 -10.15
N GLU A 53 9.56 -1.31 -9.67
CA GLU A 53 9.71 0.01 -10.31
C GLU A 53 11.00 0.75 -9.90
N HIS A 54 11.90 0.09 -9.16
CA HIS A 54 13.17 0.66 -8.67
C HIS A 54 13.01 1.93 -7.84
N GLN A 55 11.83 2.13 -7.22
CA GLN A 55 11.57 3.21 -6.27
C GLN A 55 12.01 2.83 -4.85
N LEU A 56 11.95 1.53 -4.55
CA LEU A 56 12.45 0.95 -3.30
C LEU A 56 13.47 -0.15 -3.57
N ALA A 57 14.39 -0.34 -2.62
CA ALA A 57 15.24 -1.52 -2.54
C ALA A 57 15.09 -2.16 -1.16
N LEU A 58 14.91 -3.48 -1.14
CA LEU A 58 14.97 -4.28 0.09
C LEU A 58 16.43 -4.59 0.39
N THR A 59 16.90 -4.20 1.58
CA THR A 59 18.28 -4.44 2.02
C THR A 59 18.30 -5.43 3.18
N GLN A 60 19.50 -5.82 3.61
CA GLN A 60 19.68 -6.71 4.75
C GLN A 60 19.03 -6.15 6.03
N ASN A 61 18.75 -7.03 7.00
CA ASN A 61 18.17 -6.66 8.29
C ASN A 61 16.77 -6.02 8.22
N ARG A 62 15.95 -6.42 7.24
CA ARG A 62 14.56 -5.96 7.08
C ARG A 62 14.46 -4.44 6.90
N ARG A 63 15.42 -3.86 6.17
CA ARG A 63 15.46 -2.44 5.86
C ARG A 63 14.97 -2.19 4.44
N VAL A 64 14.33 -1.04 4.26
CA VAL A 64 13.84 -0.55 2.97
C VAL A 64 14.57 0.76 2.69
N GLN A 65 15.18 0.86 1.51
CA GLN A 65 15.82 2.07 1.04
C GLN A 65 14.97 2.68 -0.08
N VAL A 66 14.73 3.99 0.00
CA VAL A 66 14.12 4.75 -1.10
C VAL A 66 15.23 5.07 -2.10
N THR A 67 15.14 4.50 -3.30
CA THR A 67 16.15 4.65 -4.36
C THR A 67 15.78 5.73 -5.37
N GLN A 68 14.49 6.05 -5.49
CA GLN A 68 13.96 7.15 -6.30
C GLN A 68 12.75 7.78 -5.60
N PRO A 69 12.37 9.03 -5.93
CA PRO A 69 11.14 9.62 -5.42
C PRO A 69 9.95 8.70 -5.68
N ILE A 70 9.13 8.47 -4.64
CA ILE A 70 7.98 7.60 -4.78
C ILE A 70 6.92 8.34 -5.62
N LYS A 71 6.70 7.87 -6.85
CA LYS A 71 5.77 8.48 -7.80
C LYS A 71 4.39 7.88 -7.59
N ILE A 72 3.66 8.42 -6.63
CA ILE A 72 2.24 8.12 -6.41
C ILE A 72 1.43 9.33 -6.85
N GLN A 73 0.42 9.13 -7.69
CA GLN A 73 -0.56 10.20 -7.91
C GLN A 73 -1.35 10.39 -6.61
N PRO A 74 -1.39 11.61 -6.05
CA PRO A 74 -2.19 11.85 -4.86
C PRO A 74 -3.66 11.64 -5.21
N LEU A 75 -4.28 10.65 -4.58
CA LEU A 75 -5.73 10.56 -4.49
C LEU A 75 -6.15 11.42 -3.30
N GLU A 76 -6.96 12.45 -3.54
CA GLU A 76 -7.64 13.12 -2.42
C GLU A 76 -8.50 12.10 -1.68
N VAL A 77 -8.08 11.75 -0.46
CA VAL A 77 -8.85 10.92 0.45
C VAL A 77 -9.57 11.84 1.43
N ARG A 78 -10.89 11.93 1.30
CA ARG A 78 -11.74 12.53 2.32
C ARG A 78 -12.16 11.43 3.28
N TYR A 79 -11.85 11.61 4.57
CA TYR A 79 -12.40 10.76 5.61
C TYR A 79 -13.89 11.10 5.73
N ALA A 80 -14.76 10.10 5.56
CA ALA A 80 -16.13 10.23 6.04
C ALA A 80 -16.05 10.20 7.57
N GLY A 81 -16.52 11.27 8.20
CA GLY A 81 -16.65 11.37 9.66
C GLY A 81 -17.73 10.43 10.19
#